data_AF-A0A2K0U1N8-F1
#
_entry.id   AF-A0A2K0U1N8-F1
#
_cell.length_a   1.000
_cell.length_b   1.000
_cell.length_c   1.000
_cell.angle_alpha   90.00
_cell.angle_beta   90.00
_cell.angle_gamma   90.00
#
_symmetry.space_group_name_H-M   'P 1'
#
loop_
_entity.id
_entity.type
_entity.pdbx_description
1 polymer ?
#
loop_
_entity_poly.entity_id
_entity_poly.type
_entity_poly.pdbx_seq_one_letter_code
_entity_poly.pdbx_strand_id
1 'polypeptide(L)'
;MYGSFQRIPYPTHKSPMDGDTAHRDLDWVYASQTDRIYVLRVGDFGVTRQQKLDLLQNFFWPALARWVVSRQLILPGGTILGGWWRADMQGMMDWYRECLHMTARWEDAIIAHTDGIWRTALETSPWRDWPEFFLLLNEPVVDANGQAVRDAQGRIVYKDRDPTTDGMEDAFLDVWEAVANSRPLADFVDRRTAKDGDLLASRTRATTDLCV
;
A
#
# COMPACT_ATOMS: atom_id res chain seq x y z
N MET A 1 -28.18 -6.59 -25.93
CA MET A 1 -28.47 -5.89 -24.66
C MET A 1 -27.35 -6.22 -23.70
N TYR A 2 -26.37 -5.33 -23.55
CA TYR A 2 -25.39 -5.48 -22.48
C TYR A 2 -26.06 -4.96 -21.21
N GLY A 3 -26.37 -5.87 -20.27
CA GLY A 3 -26.85 -5.48 -18.95
C GLY A 3 -25.88 -4.48 -18.37
N SER A 4 -26.39 -3.38 -17.80
CA SER A 4 -25.57 -2.46 -17.03
C SER A 4 -24.97 -3.25 -15.88
N PHE A 5 -23.72 -3.71 -16.04
CA PHE A 5 -22.94 -4.24 -14.92
C PHE A 5 -22.81 -3.10 -13.94
N GLN A 6 -23.65 -3.12 -12.91
CA GLN A 6 -23.63 -2.13 -11.86
C GLN A 6 -22.32 -2.35 -11.11
N ARG A 7 -21.39 -1.40 -11.24
CA ARG A 7 -20.12 -1.45 -10.52
C ARG A 7 -20.40 -1.44 -9.03
N ILE A 8 -19.79 -2.36 -8.31
CA ILE A 8 -19.84 -2.37 -6.86
C ILE A 8 -18.78 -1.36 -6.39
N PRO A 9 -19.15 -0.31 -5.64
CA PRO A 9 -18.18 0.66 -5.16
C PRO A 9 -17.26 0.02 -4.10
N TYR A 10 -16.01 0.45 -4.06
CA TYR A 10 -15.10 0.06 -2.98
C TYR A 10 -15.62 0.52 -1.61
N PRO A 11 -15.70 -0.36 -0.61
CA PRO A 11 -16.17 0.00 0.72
C PRO A 11 -15.26 1.04 1.39
N THR A 12 -15.76 2.22 1.73
CA THR A 12 -14.92 3.25 2.39
C THR A 12 -14.82 3.08 3.91
N HIS A 13 -15.76 2.34 4.50
CA HIS A 13 -15.96 2.22 5.95
C HIS A 13 -15.34 0.95 6.57
N LYS A 14 -14.66 0.12 5.78
CA LYS A 14 -14.01 -1.11 6.25
C LYS A 14 -12.72 -1.40 5.49
N SER A 15 -11.94 -2.35 5.99
CA SER A 15 -10.64 -2.74 5.44
C SER A 15 -10.76 -3.68 4.25
N PRO A 16 -9.80 -3.68 3.31
CA PRO A 16 -9.63 -4.76 2.33
C PRO A 16 -9.25 -6.11 2.96
N MET A 17 -8.96 -6.14 4.27
CA MET A 17 -8.71 -7.34 5.06
C MET A 17 -9.88 -7.61 6.03
N ASP A 18 -10.19 -8.88 6.28
CA ASP A 18 -11.14 -9.32 7.31
C ASP A 18 -10.48 -9.29 8.69
N GLY A 19 -11.29 -9.18 9.75
CA GLY A 19 -10.96 -8.73 11.11
C GLY A 19 -9.64 -9.19 11.74
N ASP A 20 -9.12 -10.36 11.36
CA ASP A 20 -7.88 -10.94 11.89
C ASP A 20 -6.61 -10.65 11.08
N THR A 21 -6.64 -9.71 10.11
CA THR A 21 -5.52 -9.32 9.22
C THR A 21 -5.11 -10.33 8.17
N ALA A 22 -5.51 -11.60 8.29
CA ALA A 22 -4.96 -12.67 7.48
C ALA A 22 -5.81 -13.00 6.24
N HIS A 23 -7.08 -12.58 6.24
CA HIS A 23 -8.04 -12.92 5.20
C HIS A 23 -8.43 -11.68 4.39
N ARG A 24 -8.71 -11.85 3.09
CA ARG A 24 -9.24 -10.78 2.24
C ARG A 24 -10.73 -10.59 2.50
N ASP A 25 -11.18 -9.35 2.60
CA ASP A 25 -12.59 -9.03 2.78
C ASP A 25 -13.39 -9.29 1.48
N LEU A 26 -14.51 -10.02 1.58
CA LEU A 26 -15.29 -10.45 0.42
C LEU A 26 -15.90 -9.29 -0.39
N ASP A 27 -16.36 -8.22 0.27
CA ASP A 27 -16.95 -7.09 -0.46
C ASP A 27 -15.86 -6.34 -1.25
N TRP A 28 -14.65 -6.27 -0.71
CA TRP A 28 -13.50 -5.74 -1.44
C TRP A 28 -13.12 -6.63 -2.62
N VAL A 29 -13.14 -7.96 -2.46
CA VAL A 29 -12.92 -8.90 -3.57
C VAL A 29 -13.96 -8.68 -4.67
N TYR A 30 -15.24 -8.59 -4.32
CA TYR A 30 -16.31 -8.34 -5.28
C TYR A 30 -16.19 -6.98 -5.97
N ALA A 31 -15.94 -5.90 -5.21
CA ALA A 31 -15.72 -4.58 -5.78
C ALA A 31 -14.58 -4.60 -6.80
N SER A 32 -13.46 -5.24 -6.43
CA SER A 32 -12.27 -5.39 -7.28
C SER A 32 -12.56 -6.12 -8.57
N GLN A 33 -13.35 -7.19 -8.53
CA GLN A 33 -13.76 -7.94 -9.71
C GLN A 33 -14.71 -7.18 -10.65
N THR A 34 -15.34 -6.10 -10.17
CA THR A 34 -16.17 -5.22 -11.01
C THR A 34 -15.44 -3.97 -11.51
N ASP A 35 -14.24 -3.69 -11.00
CA ASP A 35 -13.41 -2.58 -11.47
C ASP A 35 -12.54 -3.01 -12.66
N ARG A 36 -12.76 -2.37 -13.79
CA ARG A 36 -12.01 -2.59 -15.03
C ARG A 36 -10.51 -2.34 -14.85
N ILE A 37 -10.12 -1.31 -14.08
CA ILE A 37 -8.71 -0.98 -13.83
C ILE A 37 -8.05 -2.10 -13.03
N TYR A 38 -8.75 -2.68 -12.07
CA TYR A 38 -8.22 -3.79 -11.26
C TYR A 38 -8.11 -5.07 -12.09
N VAL A 39 -9.18 -5.48 -12.76
CA VAL A 39 -9.28 -6.79 -13.43
C VAL A 39 -8.43 -6.90 -14.69
N LEU A 40 -8.39 -5.88 -15.54
CA LEU A 40 -7.71 -5.99 -16.83
C LEU A 40 -6.18 -5.94 -16.69
N ARG A 41 -5.44 -6.52 -17.63
CA ARG A 41 -3.97 -6.42 -17.63
C ARG A 41 -3.51 -5.04 -18.07
N VAL A 42 -2.26 -4.71 -17.75
CA VAL A 42 -1.63 -3.51 -18.32
C VAL A 42 -1.56 -3.66 -19.84
N GLY A 43 -2.04 -2.64 -20.56
CA GLY A 43 -2.17 -2.63 -22.02
C GLY A 43 -3.59 -2.88 -22.51
N ASP A 44 -4.40 -3.63 -21.75
CA ASP A 44 -5.77 -3.97 -22.15
C ASP A 44 -6.68 -2.74 -22.09
N PHE A 45 -7.35 -2.43 -23.21
CA PHE A 45 -8.32 -1.32 -23.30
C PHE A 45 -7.79 0.03 -22.77
N GLY A 46 -6.48 0.27 -22.87
CA GLY A 46 -5.82 1.48 -22.39
C GLY A 46 -5.55 1.52 -20.88
N VAL A 47 -5.66 0.39 -20.17
CA VAL A 47 -5.28 0.30 -18.76
C VAL A 47 -3.76 0.41 -18.63
N THR A 48 -3.31 1.35 -17.80
CA THR A 48 -1.89 1.60 -17.54
C THR A 48 -1.48 1.05 -16.18
N ARG A 49 -0.18 0.80 -16.00
CA ARG A 49 0.38 0.47 -14.68
C ARG A 49 0.08 1.57 -13.67
N GLN A 50 0.22 2.85 -14.06
CA GLN A 50 -0.03 3.97 -13.15
C GLN A 50 -1.48 3.99 -12.64
N GLN A 51 -2.48 3.76 -13.48
CA GLN A 51 -3.88 3.71 -13.05
C GLN A 51 -4.13 2.63 -11.99
N LYS A 52 -3.46 1.47 -12.11
CA LYS A 52 -3.54 0.40 -11.11
C LYS A 52 -2.90 0.81 -9.79
N LEU A 53 -1.75 1.47 -9.84
CA LEU A 53 -1.09 1.99 -8.63
C LEU A 53 -1.91 3.09 -7.97
N ASP A 54 -2.49 4.00 -8.75
CA ASP A 54 -3.36 5.07 -8.25
C ASP A 54 -4.60 4.47 -7.56
N LEU A 55 -5.16 3.39 -8.10
CA LEU A 55 -6.27 2.67 -7.48
C LEU A 55 -5.86 2.11 -6.10
N LEU A 56 -4.74 1.40 -6.01
CA LEU A 56 -4.23 0.85 -4.76
C LEU A 56 -3.90 1.95 -3.74
N GLN A 57 -3.26 3.03 -4.17
CA GLN A 57 -2.88 4.18 -3.35
C GLN A 57 -4.07 4.98 -2.83
N ASN A 58 -5.15 5.09 -3.61
CA ASN A 58 -6.27 5.96 -3.25
C ASN A 58 -7.41 5.22 -2.54
N PHE A 59 -7.53 3.89 -2.69
CA PHE A 59 -8.62 3.12 -2.08
C PHE A 59 -8.13 2.11 -1.04
N PHE A 60 -7.22 1.21 -1.42
CA PHE A 60 -6.79 0.09 -0.57
C PHE A 60 -5.92 0.58 0.58
N TRP A 61 -4.87 1.36 0.27
CA TRP A 61 -3.96 1.92 1.27
C TRP A 61 -4.67 2.70 2.37
N PRO A 62 -5.55 3.69 2.06
CA PRO A 62 -6.23 4.45 3.09
C PRO A 62 -7.21 3.61 3.90
N ALA A 63 -7.88 2.63 3.28
CA ALA A 63 -8.81 1.74 3.98
C ALA A 63 -8.09 0.83 4.98
N LEU A 64 -6.97 0.21 4.56
CA LEU A 64 -6.11 -0.58 5.44
C LEU A 64 -5.58 0.28 6.58
N ALA A 65 -5.05 1.48 6.28
CA ALA A 65 -4.50 2.37 7.29
C ALA A 65 -5.53 2.79 8.34
N ARG A 66 -6.75 3.19 7.90
CA ARG A 66 -7.84 3.52 8.83
C ARG A 66 -8.20 2.34 9.72
N TRP A 67 -8.26 1.16 9.15
CA TRP A 67 -8.63 -0.03 9.89
C TRP A 67 -7.57 -0.41 10.93
N VAL A 68 -6.28 -0.44 10.56
CA VAL A 68 -5.20 -0.71 11.50
C VAL A 68 -5.22 0.33 12.63
N VAL A 69 -5.35 1.62 12.31
CA VAL A 69 -5.46 2.68 13.33
C VAL A 69 -6.68 2.48 14.23
N SER A 70 -7.83 2.07 13.70
CA SER A 70 -9.08 1.94 14.47
C SER A 70 -9.04 0.86 15.56
N ARG A 71 -8.18 -0.15 15.40
CA ARG A 71 -8.01 -1.25 16.37
C ARG A 71 -6.79 -1.06 17.28
N GLN A 72 -5.99 -0.01 17.04
CA GLN A 72 -4.81 0.26 17.85
C GLN A 72 -5.23 0.70 19.25
N LEU A 73 -4.59 0.12 20.25
CA LEU A 73 -4.69 0.53 21.65
C LEU A 73 -3.31 0.95 22.14
N ILE A 74 -3.17 2.23 22.50
CA ILE A 74 -1.93 2.75 23.08
C ILE A 74 -2.02 2.61 24.61
N LEU A 75 -1.18 1.74 25.17
CA LEU A 75 -1.10 1.50 26.61
C LEU A 75 -0.33 2.61 27.35
N PRO A 76 -0.50 2.74 28.68
CA PRO A 76 0.38 3.56 29.51
C PRO A 76 1.84 3.14 29.31
N GLY A 77 2.70 4.08 28.87
CA GLY A 77 4.10 3.81 28.52
C GLY A 77 4.39 3.79 27.00
N GLY A 78 3.38 3.97 26.14
CA GLY A 78 3.57 4.15 24.69
C GLY A 78 3.55 2.86 23.87
N THR A 79 3.37 1.70 24.51
CA THR A 79 3.22 0.41 23.82
C THR A 79 1.94 0.40 22.99
N ILE A 80 2.04 0.02 21.71
CA ILE A 80 0.89 -0.11 20.81
C ILE A 80 0.46 -1.59 20.74
N LEU A 81 -0.77 -1.88 21.15
CA LEU A 81 -1.45 -3.15 20.88
C LEU A 81 -2.32 -3.00 19.63
N GLY A 82 -2.46 -4.06 18.83
CA GLY A 82 -3.28 -4.02 17.60
C GLY A 82 -2.70 -3.13 16.49
N GLY A 83 -1.39 -2.90 16.53
CA GLY A 83 -0.65 -2.13 15.52
C GLY A 83 -0.63 -2.76 14.12
N TRP A 84 0.31 -2.31 13.30
CA TRP A 84 0.60 -2.95 12.03
C TRP A 84 1.25 -4.31 12.29
N TRP A 85 0.73 -5.36 11.66
CA TRP A 85 1.30 -6.70 11.70
C TRP A 85 1.86 -7.08 10.33
N ARG A 86 2.82 -8.00 10.33
CA ARG A 86 3.35 -8.59 9.10
C ARG A 86 2.26 -9.08 8.14
N ALA A 87 1.17 -9.64 8.68
CA ALA A 87 0.03 -10.12 7.90
C ALA A 87 -0.70 -8.99 7.14
N ASP A 88 -0.80 -7.78 7.70
CA ASP A 88 -1.40 -6.62 7.02
C ASP A 88 -0.60 -6.24 5.78
N MET A 89 0.72 -6.24 5.94
CA MET A 89 1.66 -5.85 4.89
C MET A 89 1.72 -6.91 3.79
N GLN A 90 1.73 -8.19 4.17
CA GLN A 90 1.65 -9.30 3.23
C GLN A 90 0.32 -9.29 2.47
N GLY A 91 -0.80 -9.11 3.17
CA GLY A 91 -2.12 -8.97 2.54
C GLY A 91 -2.15 -7.82 1.54
N MET A 92 -1.56 -6.68 1.89
CA MET A 92 -1.46 -5.56 0.96
C MET A 92 -0.60 -5.91 -0.27
N MET A 93 0.57 -6.54 -0.09
CA MET A 93 1.39 -6.97 -1.23
C MET A 93 0.67 -7.99 -2.13
N ASP A 94 -0.15 -8.87 -1.55
CA ASP A 94 -0.99 -9.81 -2.30
C ASP A 94 -2.04 -9.06 -3.16
N TRP A 95 -2.64 -7.98 -2.66
CA TRP A 95 -3.49 -7.07 -3.46
C TRP A 95 -2.72 -6.41 -4.61
N TYR A 96 -1.45 -6.03 -4.41
CA TYR A 96 -0.61 -5.51 -5.48
C TYR A 96 -0.34 -6.55 -6.57
N ARG A 97 0.01 -7.78 -6.17
CA ARG A 97 0.29 -8.88 -7.10
C ARG A 97 -0.92 -9.20 -7.95
N GLU A 98 -2.09 -9.35 -7.33
CA GLU A 98 -3.33 -9.63 -8.05
C GLU A 98 -3.71 -8.47 -9.00
N CYS A 99 -3.63 -7.22 -8.53
CA CYS A 99 -3.91 -6.05 -9.37
C CYS A 99 -2.94 -5.96 -10.57
N LEU A 100 -1.66 -6.28 -10.37
CA LEU A 100 -0.64 -6.23 -11.43
C LEU A 100 -0.51 -7.51 -12.25
N HIS A 101 -1.35 -8.54 -12.00
CA HIS A 101 -1.28 -9.85 -12.65
C HIS A 101 0.09 -10.53 -12.50
N MET A 102 0.67 -10.41 -11.30
CA MET A 102 1.89 -11.11 -10.89
C MET A 102 1.53 -12.42 -10.18
N THR A 103 2.51 -13.31 -10.03
CA THR A 103 2.33 -14.58 -9.32
C THR A 103 1.98 -14.33 -7.87
N ALA A 104 0.86 -14.88 -7.41
CA ALA A 104 0.45 -14.72 -6.03
C ALA A 104 1.26 -15.64 -5.10
N ARG A 105 1.42 -15.24 -3.84
CA ARG A 105 2.18 -16.00 -2.84
C ARG A 105 1.63 -17.41 -2.59
N TRP A 106 0.32 -17.62 -2.71
CA TRP A 106 -0.31 -18.94 -2.57
C TRP A 106 -0.16 -19.83 -3.80
N GLU A 107 0.22 -19.27 -4.95
CA GLU A 107 0.52 -20.04 -6.17
C GLU A 107 1.98 -20.50 -6.17
N ASP A 108 2.90 -19.57 -5.90
CA ASP A 108 4.33 -19.86 -5.75
C ASP A 108 4.97 -18.83 -4.81
N ALA A 109 5.27 -19.27 -3.59
CA ALA A 109 5.86 -18.41 -2.57
C ALA A 109 7.28 -17.95 -2.93
N ILE A 110 8.07 -18.78 -3.64
CA ILE A 110 9.46 -18.46 -3.98
C ILE A 110 9.48 -17.34 -5.02
N ILE A 111 8.65 -17.46 -6.05
CA ILE A 111 8.51 -16.41 -7.06
C ILE A 111 7.98 -15.13 -6.42
N ALA A 112 6.95 -15.23 -5.58
CA ALA A 112 6.38 -14.06 -4.90
C ALA A 112 7.43 -13.33 -4.05
N HIS A 113 8.25 -14.03 -3.25
CA HIS A 113 9.26 -13.40 -2.40
C HIS A 113 10.41 -12.72 -3.19
N THR A 114 10.57 -13.04 -4.48
CA THR A 114 11.64 -12.52 -5.34
C THR A 114 11.12 -11.63 -6.46
N ASP A 115 9.83 -11.30 -6.49
CA ASP A 115 9.21 -10.50 -7.55
C ASP A 115 9.46 -8.99 -7.46
N GLY A 116 10.03 -8.53 -6.33
CA GLY A 116 10.33 -7.12 -6.06
C GLY A 116 9.11 -6.23 -5.80
N ILE A 117 7.92 -6.79 -5.61
CA ILE A 117 6.67 -6.03 -5.43
C ILE A 117 6.71 -5.12 -4.22
N TRP A 118 7.46 -5.52 -3.19
CA TRP A 118 7.66 -4.78 -1.96
C TRP A 118 8.12 -3.33 -2.22
N ARG A 119 8.97 -3.11 -3.24
CA ARG A 119 9.44 -1.77 -3.61
C ARG A 119 8.30 -0.92 -4.13
N THR A 120 7.45 -1.49 -4.98
CA THR A 120 6.27 -0.79 -5.51
C THR A 120 5.27 -0.48 -4.38
N ALA A 121 5.07 -1.42 -3.45
CA ALA A 121 4.24 -1.21 -2.27
C ALA A 121 4.77 -0.06 -1.41
N LEU A 122 6.08 0.00 -1.15
CA LEU A 122 6.72 1.10 -0.43
C LEU A 122 6.56 2.45 -1.14
N GLU A 123 6.82 2.50 -2.44
CA GLU A 123 6.73 3.72 -3.29
C GLU A 123 5.35 4.38 -3.29
N THR A 124 4.32 3.59 -3.01
CA THR A 124 2.92 4.02 -2.97
C THR A 124 2.36 4.07 -1.55
N SER A 125 3.13 3.60 -0.56
CA SER A 125 2.78 3.69 0.84
C SER A 125 2.98 5.12 1.37
N PRO A 126 2.32 5.49 2.48
CA PRO A 126 2.55 6.77 3.13
C PRO A 126 3.93 6.88 3.81
N TRP A 127 4.69 5.77 3.92
CA TRP A 127 6.01 5.76 4.54
C TRP A 127 7.18 5.76 3.56
N ARG A 128 6.91 5.97 2.26
CA ARG A 128 7.93 5.99 1.20
C ARG A 128 9.18 6.79 1.57
N ASP A 129 8.98 7.99 2.11
CA ASP A 129 10.06 8.97 2.29
C ASP A 129 10.76 8.87 3.66
N TRP A 130 10.50 7.80 4.42
CA TRP A 130 11.12 7.62 5.73
C TRP A 130 12.57 7.11 5.62
N PRO A 131 13.50 7.69 6.40
CA PRO A 131 14.94 7.43 6.24
C PRO A 131 15.37 5.99 6.54
N GLU A 132 14.60 5.23 7.32
CA GLU A 132 14.90 3.83 7.69
C GLU A 132 14.91 2.92 6.47
N PHE A 133 14.13 3.26 5.44
CA PHE A 133 14.13 2.52 4.19
C PHE A 133 15.36 2.82 3.33
N PHE A 134 16.19 3.82 3.66
CA PHE A 134 17.31 4.22 2.81
C PHE A 134 18.27 3.07 2.50
N LEU A 135 18.72 2.33 3.52
CA LEU A 135 19.64 1.20 3.36
C LEU A 135 18.98 -0.07 2.83
N LEU A 136 17.64 -0.11 2.83
CA LEU A 136 16.88 -1.14 2.14
C LEU A 136 16.78 -0.84 0.64
N LEU A 137 16.61 0.43 0.28
CA LEU A 137 16.49 0.89 -1.09
C LEU A 137 17.85 1.00 -1.80
N ASN A 138 18.91 1.24 -1.04
CA ASN A 138 20.22 1.58 -1.58
C ASN A 138 21.33 0.71 -0.99
N GLU A 139 22.36 0.46 -1.79
CA GLU A 139 23.61 -0.15 -1.35
C GLU A 139 24.83 0.71 -1.69
N PRO A 140 25.89 0.68 -0.87
CA PRO A 140 27.15 1.30 -1.21
C PRO A 140 27.70 0.75 -2.52
N VAL A 141 28.17 1.64 -3.39
CA VAL A 141 28.99 1.24 -4.53
C VAL A 141 30.35 0.81 -3.98
N VAL A 142 30.79 -0.40 -4.33
CA VAL A 142 32.09 -0.94 -3.89
C VAL A 142 33.08 -1.00 -5.04
N ASP A 143 34.36 -0.77 -4.74
CA ASP A 143 35.46 -0.92 -5.68
C ASP A 143 35.90 -2.40 -5.84
N ALA A 144 36.94 -2.64 -6.64
CA ALA A 144 37.47 -3.98 -6.88
C ALA A 144 38.03 -4.68 -5.62
N ASN A 145 38.30 -3.94 -4.54
CA ASN A 145 38.78 -4.45 -3.26
C ASN A 145 37.64 -4.61 -2.24
N GLY A 146 36.39 -4.35 -2.64
CA GLY A 146 35.22 -4.38 -1.75
C GLY A 146 35.11 -3.15 -0.83
N GLN A 147 35.87 -2.09 -1.08
CA GLN A 147 35.78 -0.85 -0.29
C GLN A 147 34.72 0.10 -0.87
N ALA A 148 33.99 0.78 0.00
CA ALA A 148 32.97 1.75 -0.41
C ALA A 148 33.60 2.92 -1.17
N VAL A 149 33.13 3.16 -2.39
CA VAL A 149 33.51 4.29 -3.23
C VAL A 149 33.02 5.59 -2.59
N ARG A 150 33.86 6.62 -2.64
CA ARG A 150 33.55 7.96 -2.11
C ARG A 150 33.54 9.01 -3.22
N ASP A 151 32.66 9.99 -3.10
CA ASP A 151 32.61 11.16 -3.98
C ASP A 151 33.73 12.17 -3.68
N ALA A 152 33.79 13.25 -4.45
CA ALA A 152 34.80 14.31 -4.29
C ALA A 152 34.73 15.03 -2.92
N GLN A 153 33.64 14.88 -2.18
CA GLN A 153 33.44 15.42 -0.84
C GLN A 153 33.69 14.37 0.26
N GLY A 154 34.14 13.16 -0.10
CA GLY A 154 34.43 12.08 0.82
C GLY A 154 33.20 11.30 1.32
N ARG A 155 32.01 11.51 0.74
CA ARG A 155 30.77 10.81 1.11
C ARG A 155 30.67 9.49 0.35
N ILE A 156 30.08 8.47 0.98
CA ILE A 156 29.85 7.17 0.33
C ILE A 156 28.87 7.35 -0.83
N VAL A 157 29.21 6.78 -1.99
CA VAL A 157 28.34 6.72 -3.16
C VAL A 157 27.42 5.51 -3.01
N TYR A 158 26.12 5.72 -3.25
CA TYR A 158 25.11 4.68 -3.20
C TYR A 158 24.50 4.46 -4.58
N LYS A 159 23.99 3.26 -4.81
CA LYS A 159 23.17 2.89 -5.96
C LYS A 159 21.91 2.17 -5.49
N ASP A 160 20.89 2.13 -6.34
CA ASP A 160 19.67 1.37 -6.08
C ASP A 160 20.01 -0.12 -5.90
N ARG A 161 19.48 -0.72 -4.83
CA ARG A 161 19.49 -2.18 -4.68
C ARG A 161 18.58 -2.82 -5.71
N ASP A 162 18.87 -4.06 -6.09
CA ASP A 162 17.94 -4.90 -6.83
C ASP A 162 16.83 -5.41 -5.88
N PRO A 163 15.54 -5.07 -6.13
CA PRO A 163 14.45 -5.49 -5.27
C PRO A 163 14.13 -7.00 -5.35
N THR A 164 14.67 -7.71 -6.35
CA THR A 164 14.41 -9.15 -6.56
C THR A 164 15.37 -10.07 -5.80
N THR A 165 16.35 -9.48 -5.11
CA THR A 165 17.35 -10.24 -4.33
C THR A 165 16.67 -11.00 -3.18
N ASP A 166 17.09 -12.24 -2.96
CA ASP A 166 16.59 -13.09 -1.87
C ASP A 166 16.69 -12.40 -0.50
N GLY A 167 15.67 -12.58 0.33
CA GLY A 167 15.55 -11.97 1.66
C GLY A 167 15.18 -10.48 1.70
N MET A 168 15.11 -9.77 0.56
CA MET A 168 14.77 -8.33 0.55
C MET A 168 13.33 -8.05 0.95
N GLU A 169 12.38 -8.91 0.57
CA GLU A 169 10.99 -8.76 1.01
C GLU A 169 10.87 -8.92 2.53
N ASP A 170 11.56 -9.89 3.13
CA ASP A 170 11.52 -10.08 4.57
C ASP A 170 12.15 -8.92 5.34
N ALA A 171 13.30 -8.43 4.87
CA ALA A 171 13.93 -7.23 5.41
C ALA A 171 13.04 -5.99 5.27
N PHE A 172 12.31 -5.87 4.15
CA PHE A 172 11.34 -4.81 3.97
C PHE A 172 10.21 -4.89 5.01
N LEU A 173 9.61 -6.07 5.19
CA LEU A 173 8.52 -6.27 6.14
C LEU A 173 8.95 -5.92 7.58
N ASP A 174 10.18 -6.28 7.97
CA ASP A 174 10.73 -5.95 9.29
C ASP A 174 10.87 -4.43 9.49
N VAL A 175 11.46 -3.74 8.52
CA VAL A 175 11.61 -2.27 8.58
C VAL A 175 10.25 -1.59 8.55
N TRP A 176 9.34 -2.07 7.72
CA TRP A 176 8.01 -1.50 7.62
C TRP A 176 7.24 -1.64 8.93
N GLU A 177 7.21 -2.84 9.52
CA GLU A 177 6.54 -3.08 10.80
C GLU A 177 7.10 -2.18 11.89
N ALA A 178 8.42 -2.02 11.96
CA ALA A 178 9.07 -1.12 12.90
C ALA A 178 8.70 0.36 12.67
N VAL A 179 8.75 0.83 11.43
CA VAL A 179 8.43 2.24 11.09
C VAL A 179 6.95 2.54 11.33
N ALA A 180 6.06 1.66 10.87
CA ALA A 180 4.62 1.87 10.95
C ALA A 180 4.11 1.86 12.41
N ASN A 181 4.74 1.08 13.29
CA ASN A 181 4.40 1.03 14.71
C ASN A 181 5.14 2.08 15.56
N SER A 182 6.28 2.61 15.12
CA SER A 182 6.95 3.71 15.83
C SER A 182 6.49 5.10 15.37
N ARG A 183 6.00 5.22 14.14
CA ARG A 183 5.45 6.46 13.57
C ARG A 183 4.08 6.21 12.93
N PRO A 184 3.05 6.06 13.77
CA PRO A 184 1.69 5.92 13.28
C PRO A 184 1.26 7.19 12.54
N LEU A 185 0.59 7.00 11.41
CA LEU A 185 0.14 8.06 10.51
C LEU A 185 -1.13 8.78 11.02
N ALA A 186 -1.16 9.19 12.28
CA ALA A 186 -2.31 9.90 12.87
C ALA A 186 -2.74 11.11 12.00
N ASP A 187 -1.77 11.80 11.39
CA ASP A 187 -2.01 12.97 10.53
C ASP A 187 -2.45 12.64 9.08
N PHE A 188 -2.30 11.39 8.62
CA PHE A 188 -2.68 11.00 7.25
C PHE A 188 -4.19 10.80 7.11
N VAL A 189 -4.86 10.37 8.18
CA VAL A 189 -6.31 10.17 8.21
C VAL A 189 -7.02 11.53 8.31
N ASP A 190 -6.54 12.43 9.16
CA ASP A 190 -7.21 13.71 9.47
C ASP A 190 -7.31 14.69 8.28
N ARG A 191 -6.32 14.68 7.37
CA ARG A 191 -6.33 15.56 6.19
C ARG A 191 -7.24 15.09 5.06
N ARG A 192 -7.69 13.83 5.06
CA ARG A 192 -8.64 13.30 4.06
C ARG A 192 -10.07 13.19 4.61
N THR A 193 -10.26 12.86 5.89
CA THR A 193 -11.59 12.92 6.52
C THR A 193 -12.15 14.34 6.53
N ALA A 194 -11.32 15.37 6.71
CA ALA A 194 -11.74 16.76 6.55
C ALA A 194 -12.22 17.08 5.12
N LYS A 195 -11.55 16.55 4.08
CA LYS A 195 -11.95 16.73 2.67
C LYS A 195 -13.18 15.93 2.28
N ASP A 196 -13.33 14.70 2.79
CA ASP A 196 -14.49 13.86 2.51
C ASP A 196 -15.74 14.37 3.24
N GLY A 197 -15.58 14.94 4.45
CA GLY A 197 -16.63 15.66 5.16
C GLY A 197 -17.10 16.92 4.40
N ASP A 198 -16.17 17.68 3.80
CA ASP A 198 -16.50 18.84 2.97
C ASP A 198 -17.15 18.46 1.63
N LEU A 199 -16.73 17.36 0.99
CA LEU A 199 -17.34 16.86 -0.24
C LEU A 199 -18.76 16.33 -0.01
N LEU A 200 -19.01 15.68 1.13
CA LEU A 200 -20.35 15.29 1.56
C LEU A 200 -21.20 16.51 1.89
N ALA A 201 -20.69 17.49 2.66
CA ALA A 201 -21.42 18.72 3.00
C ALA A 201 -21.76 19.59 1.77
N SER A 202 -20.88 19.61 0.76
CA SER A 202 -21.09 20.33 -0.49
C SER A 202 -22.15 19.67 -1.38
N ARG A 203 -22.28 18.33 -1.34
CA ARG A 203 -23.31 17.60 -2.07
C ARG A 203 -24.69 17.70 -1.40
N THR A 204 -24.75 17.77 -0.08
CA THR A 204 -26.04 17.90 0.64
C THR A 204 -26.63 19.30 0.55
N ARG A 205 -25.82 20.35 0.38
CA ARG A 205 -26.30 21.73 0.19
C ARG A 205 -26.88 22.01 -1.20
N ALA A 206 -26.51 21.24 -2.23
CA ALA A 206 -26.98 21.48 -3.60
C ALA A 206 -28.40 20.95 -3.87
N THR A 207 -28.98 20.15 -2.97
CA THR A 207 -30.29 19.50 -3.18
C THR A 207 -31.48 20.18 -2.51
N THR A 208 -31.29 21.32 -1.82
CA THR A 208 -32.38 21.96 -1.06
C THR A 208 -32.88 23.29 -1.62
N ASP A 209 -32.29 23.83 -2.68
CA ASP A 209 -32.66 25.15 -3.24
C ASP A 209 -33.24 25.09 -4.67
N LEU A 210 -34.13 24.13 -4.94
CA LEU A 210 -34.97 24.14 -6.14
C LEU A 210 -36.41 23.73 -5.81
N CYS A 211 -37.13 24.63 -5.13
CA CYS A 211 -38.58 24.74 -5.20
C CYS A 211 -38.95 26.23 -5.18
N VAL A 212 -39.26 26.78 -6.36
CA VAL A 212 -40.22 27.88 -6.56
C VAL A 212 -41.24 27.38 -7.56
#